data_AF-A0A6A5Z489-F1
#
_entry.id   AF-A0A6A5Z489-F1
#
_cell.length_a   1.000
_cell.length_b   1.000
_cell.length_c   1.000
_cell.angle_alpha   90.00
_cell.angle_beta   90.00
_cell.angle_gamma   90.00
#
_symmetry.space_group_name_H-M   'P 1'
#
loop_
_entity.id
_entity.type
_entity.pdbx_description
1 polymer ?
#
loop_
_entity_poly.entity_id
_entity_poly.type
_entity_poly.pdbx_seq_one_letter_code
_entity_poly.pdbx_strand_id
1 'polypeptide(L)'
;MPLMFEPGDGWAYGGSIRATQLLLERLTKVNIEVYTQENVFRPLNMTSTTYGPASREGIVSRALNKVRRAEDGKLNPVEEPMYGLTTCASDFHTLMIDLMSSFSKVLKEKRSLDLLFEPQFAPGSLALAALKGDTAVYEYPAGIPRDMLDPPVYYSMAGLIEEGEFTLSHMPAGTVTWNGFPNVIWAMHRAKGLGMIFATQLEPVDDGKAVEIAMNIFQEAWRNFS
;
A
#
# COMPACT_ATOMS: atom_id res chain seq x y z
N MET A 1 -2.04 10.55 20.92
CA MET A 1 -0.65 10.08 21.08
C MET A 1 0.26 11.29 20.98
N PRO A 2 1.34 11.38 21.79
CA PRO A 2 2.34 12.43 21.64
C PRO A 2 3.06 12.31 20.30
N LEU A 3 3.67 13.40 19.84
CA LEU A 3 4.59 13.39 18.70
C LEU A 3 5.90 12.68 19.10
N MET A 4 6.50 11.94 18.17
CA MET A 4 7.81 11.29 18.39
C MET A 4 8.99 12.20 18.00
N PHE A 5 8.73 13.18 17.15
CA PHE A 5 9.68 14.16 16.64
C PHE A 5 8.90 15.41 16.20
N GLU A 6 9.60 16.53 16.02
CA GLU A 6 9.01 17.75 15.49
C GLU A 6 8.50 17.53 14.04
N PRO A 7 7.35 18.11 13.64
CA PRO A 7 6.82 17.94 12.30
C PRO A 7 7.84 18.35 11.21
N GLY A 8 8.19 17.40 10.34
CA GLY A 8 9.17 17.60 9.26
C GLY A 8 10.58 17.07 9.55
N ASP A 9 10.90 16.77 10.81
CA ASP A 9 12.25 16.34 11.22
C ASP A 9 12.41 14.82 11.30
N GLY A 10 11.37 14.05 11.03
CA GLY A 10 11.43 12.60 11.13
C GLY A 10 10.39 11.88 10.27
N TRP A 11 10.52 10.56 10.26
CA TRP A 11 9.58 9.64 9.65
C TRP A 11 9.30 8.50 10.61
N ALA A 12 8.05 8.05 10.64
CA ALA A 12 7.66 6.82 11.30
C ALA A 12 6.35 6.31 10.73
N TYR A 13 6.24 4.99 10.60
CA TYR A 13 4.97 4.35 10.26
C TYR A 13 3.98 4.45 11.42
N GLY A 14 2.73 4.81 11.12
CA GLY A 14 1.74 5.02 12.17
C GLY A 14 0.39 5.55 11.69
N GLY A 15 -0.36 6.15 12.62
CA GLY A 15 -1.76 6.55 12.43
C GLY A 15 -2.00 7.80 11.57
N SER A 16 -1.04 8.23 10.75
CA SER A 16 -1.16 9.44 9.91
C SER A 16 -2.33 9.36 8.93
N ILE A 17 -2.55 8.18 8.33
CA ILE A 17 -3.69 7.94 7.42
C ILE A 17 -5.02 8.06 8.16
N ARG A 18 -5.11 7.54 9.39
CA ARG A 18 -6.33 7.69 10.21
C ARG A 18 -6.56 9.15 10.60
N ALA A 19 -5.52 9.89 10.95
CA ALA A 19 -5.62 11.33 11.21
C ALA A 19 -6.10 12.10 9.97
N THR A 20 -5.61 11.72 8.79
CA THR A 20 -6.02 12.30 7.50
C THR A 20 -7.50 12.03 7.20
N GLN A 21 -7.97 10.80 7.43
CA GLN A 21 -9.39 10.46 7.31
C GLN A 21 -10.26 11.31 8.25
N LEU A 22 -9.86 11.45 9.52
CA LEU A 22 -10.59 12.28 10.49
C LEU A 22 -10.62 13.76 10.09
N LEU A 23 -9.53 14.28 9.54
CA LEU A 23 -9.49 15.65 9.00
C LEU A 23 -10.49 15.81 7.86
N LEU A 24 -10.51 14.86 6.92
CA LEU A 24 -11.45 14.84 5.80
C LEU A 24 -12.90 14.79 6.27
N GLU A 25 -13.23 13.92 7.22
CA GLU A 25 -14.58 13.82 7.80
C GLU A 25 -15.00 15.13 8.48
N ARG A 26 -14.07 15.81 9.17
CA ARG A 26 -14.36 17.08 9.87
C ARG A 26 -14.55 18.25 8.92
N LEU A 27 -13.80 18.31 7.82
CA LEU A 27 -13.91 19.37 6.82
C LEU A 27 -15.17 19.21 5.96
N THR A 28 -15.48 17.98 5.57
CA THR A 28 -16.61 17.68 4.69
C THR A 28 -17.92 17.49 5.44
N LYS A 29 -17.86 17.18 6.75
CA LYS A 29 -19.00 16.71 7.56
C LYS A 29 -19.61 15.40 7.06
N VAL A 30 -18.87 14.64 6.25
CA VAL A 30 -19.29 13.35 5.68
C VAL A 30 -18.43 12.25 6.28
N ASN A 31 -19.04 11.13 6.67
CA ASN A 31 -18.30 9.95 7.15
C ASN A 31 -17.41 9.36 6.04
N ILE A 32 -16.26 8.81 6.39
CA ILE A 32 -15.27 8.30 5.43
C ILE A 32 -15.84 7.21 4.50
N GLU A 33 -16.73 6.34 4.98
CA GLU A 33 -17.40 5.31 4.16
C GLU A 33 -18.22 5.97 3.06
N VAL A 34 -19.05 6.95 3.41
CA VAL A 34 -19.90 7.67 2.45
C VAL A 34 -19.04 8.47 1.48
N TYR A 35 -18.05 9.20 2.00
CA TYR A 35 -17.17 10.03 1.18
C TYR A 35 -16.44 9.18 0.12
N THR A 36 -15.84 8.07 0.53
CA THR A 36 -15.07 7.20 -0.37
C THR A 36 -15.98 6.44 -1.34
N GLN A 37 -17.18 6.03 -0.92
CA GLN A 37 -18.19 5.47 -1.82
C GLN A 37 -18.55 6.43 -2.95
N GLU A 38 -18.77 7.70 -2.64
CA GLU A 38 -19.21 8.71 -3.61
C GLU A 38 -18.10 9.25 -4.50
N ASN A 39 -16.89 9.43 -3.95
CA ASN A 39 -15.80 10.16 -4.59
C ASN A 39 -14.68 9.26 -5.13
N VAL A 40 -14.62 7.99 -4.70
CA VAL A 40 -13.58 7.04 -5.15
C VAL A 40 -14.22 5.80 -5.78
N PHE A 41 -15.04 5.07 -5.03
CA PHE A 41 -15.50 3.74 -5.45
C PHE A 41 -16.52 3.79 -6.57
N ARG A 42 -17.57 4.63 -6.45
CA ARG A 42 -18.61 4.76 -7.49
C ARG A 42 -18.07 5.31 -8.82
N PRO A 43 -17.21 6.35 -8.87
CA PRO A 43 -16.58 6.81 -10.11
C PRO A 43 -15.79 5.72 -10.86
N LEU A 44 -15.24 4.76 -10.11
CA LEU A 44 -14.45 3.65 -10.62
C LEU A 44 -15.23 2.34 -10.75
N ASN A 45 -16.53 2.33 -10.43
CA ASN A 45 -17.36 1.13 -10.39
C ASN A 45 -16.79 0.00 -9.50
N MET A 46 -16.16 0.37 -8.38
CA MET A 46 -15.65 -0.56 -7.37
C MET A 46 -16.79 -1.01 -6.45
N THR A 47 -17.58 -2.00 -6.89
CA THR A 47 -18.82 -2.42 -6.21
C THR A 47 -18.60 -3.43 -5.08
N SER A 48 -17.38 -3.92 -4.89
CA SER A 48 -16.99 -4.87 -3.84
C SER A 48 -15.99 -4.25 -2.86
N THR A 49 -16.06 -2.93 -2.66
CA THR A 49 -15.14 -2.16 -1.81
C THR A 49 -15.88 -1.29 -0.80
N THR A 50 -15.45 -1.31 0.46
CA THR A 50 -16.10 -0.60 1.58
C THR A 50 -15.16 -0.47 2.80
N TYR A 51 -15.26 0.63 3.55
CA TYR A 51 -14.77 0.79 4.92
C TYR A 51 -15.78 0.32 6.00
N GLY A 52 -17.02 0.01 5.62
CA GLY A 52 -18.09 -0.46 6.50
C GLY A 52 -18.58 -1.88 6.20
N PRO A 53 -17.71 -2.91 6.14
CA PRO A 53 -18.04 -4.26 5.68
C PRO A 53 -19.19 -4.91 6.44
N ALA A 54 -19.33 -4.66 7.75
CA ALA A 54 -20.40 -5.21 8.57
C ALA A 54 -21.82 -4.85 8.07
N SER A 55 -21.96 -3.77 7.30
CA SER A 55 -23.23 -3.32 6.72
C SER A 55 -23.47 -3.83 5.28
N ARG A 56 -22.56 -4.65 4.73
CA ARG A 56 -22.53 -5.05 3.32
C ARG A 56 -22.57 -6.57 3.16
N GLU A 57 -23.76 -7.17 3.30
CA GLU A 57 -23.95 -8.63 3.25
C GLU A 57 -23.37 -9.30 1.99
N GLY A 58 -23.50 -8.67 0.81
CA GLY A 58 -22.93 -9.19 -0.44
C GLY A 58 -21.39 -9.18 -0.50
N ILE A 59 -20.73 -8.37 0.33
CA ILE A 59 -19.27 -8.39 0.50
C ILE A 59 -18.91 -9.43 1.56
N VAL A 60 -19.60 -9.44 2.71
CA VAL A 60 -19.35 -10.37 3.82
C VAL A 60 -19.51 -11.82 3.39
N SER A 61 -20.57 -12.14 2.64
CA SER A 61 -20.85 -13.52 2.19
C SER A 61 -19.81 -14.11 1.23
N ARG A 62 -18.94 -13.27 0.64
CA ARG A 62 -17.86 -13.67 -0.26
C ARG A 62 -16.47 -13.35 0.29
N ALA A 63 -16.39 -12.86 1.53
CA ALA A 63 -15.12 -12.55 2.16
C ALA A 63 -14.30 -13.83 2.36
N LEU A 64 -13.01 -13.75 2.06
CA LEU A 64 -12.09 -14.85 2.29
C LEU A 64 -11.78 -14.95 3.80
N ASN A 65 -11.72 -16.17 4.31
CA ASN A 65 -11.33 -16.41 5.69
C ASN A 65 -9.83 -16.19 5.87
N LYS A 66 -9.46 -15.62 7.02
CA LYS A 66 -8.06 -15.50 7.44
C LYS A 66 -7.54 -16.81 8.01
N VAL A 67 -6.26 -17.06 7.77
CA VAL A 67 -5.49 -18.14 8.39
C VAL A 67 -4.20 -17.57 8.98
N ARG A 68 -3.69 -18.19 10.04
CA ARG A 68 -2.41 -17.85 10.67
C ARG A 68 -1.46 -19.03 10.55
N ARG A 69 -0.25 -18.78 10.08
CA ARG A 69 0.84 -19.75 10.13
C ARG A 69 1.34 -19.84 11.57
N ALA A 70 1.24 -21.03 12.15
CA ALA A 70 1.83 -21.34 13.45
C ALA A 70 3.33 -21.63 13.31
N GLU A 71 4.04 -21.68 14.44
CA GLU A 71 5.47 -22.01 14.48
C GLU A 71 5.79 -23.39 13.89
N ASP A 72 4.85 -24.34 13.98
CA ASP A 72 4.96 -25.68 13.36
C ASP A 72 4.68 -25.69 11.85
N GLY A 73 4.44 -24.51 11.26
CA GLY A 73 4.18 -24.31 9.83
C GLY A 73 2.73 -24.56 9.40
N LYS A 74 1.85 -25.07 10.26
CA LYS A 74 0.44 -25.31 9.94
C LYS A 74 -0.34 -24.00 9.83
N LEU A 75 -1.40 -24.03 9.04
CA LEU A 75 -2.33 -22.92 8.86
C LEU A 75 -3.57 -23.16 9.71
N ASN A 76 -3.81 -22.28 10.68
CA ASN A 76 -4.98 -22.33 11.55
C ASN A 76 -5.96 -21.20 11.20
N PRO A 77 -7.28 -21.43 11.20
CA PRO A 77 -8.25 -20.36 10.98
C PRO A 77 -8.11 -19.21 11.98
N VAL A 78 -8.36 -17.99 11.53
CA VAL A 78 -8.44 -16.79 12.37
C VAL A 78 -9.86 -16.22 12.30
N GLU A 79 -10.55 -16.23 13.42
CA GLU A 79 -11.89 -15.66 13.58
C GLU A 79 -11.77 -14.25 14.17
N GLU A 80 -11.50 -13.28 13.30
CA GLU A 80 -11.49 -11.86 13.67
C GLU A 80 -12.40 -11.09 12.71
N PRO A 81 -13.11 -10.07 13.19
CA PRO A 81 -13.96 -9.27 12.32
C PRO A 81 -13.12 -8.46 11.31
N MET A 82 -13.73 -8.16 10.17
CA MET A 82 -13.13 -7.31 9.14
C MET A 82 -13.03 -5.86 9.64
N TYR A 83 -11.83 -5.28 9.54
CA TYR A 83 -11.57 -3.89 9.90
C TYR A 83 -10.92 -3.14 8.73
N GLY A 84 -11.14 -1.83 8.69
CA GLY A 84 -10.57 -0.97 7.66
C GLY A 84 -11.19 -1.21 6.28
N LEU A 85 -10.40 -0.95 5.23
CA LEU A 85 -10.85 -1.12 3.87
C LEU A 85 -10.95 -2.61 3.52
N THR A 86 -12.15 -3.08 3.20
CA THR A 86 -12.39 -4.39 2.59
C THR A 86 -12.58 -4.18 1.09
N THR A 87 -11.84 -4.93 0.27
CA THR A 87 -11.86 -4.82 -1.19
C THR A 87 -11.58 -6.18 -1.83
N CYS A 88 -11.60 -6.24 -3.16
CA CYS A 88 -11.18 -7.40 -3.94
C CYS A 88 -10.11 -6.99 -4.96
N ALA A 89 -9.39 -7.98 -5.51
CA ALA A 89 -8.32 -7.73 -6.47
C ALA A 89 -8.78 -6.94 -7.71
N SER A 90 -9.99 -7.20 -8.22
CA SER A 90 -10.52 -6.50 -9.41
C SER A 90 -10.81 -5.02 -9.16
N ASP A 91 -11.37 -4.69 -8.00
CA ASP A 91 -11.63 -3.30 -7.63
C ASP A 91 -10.31 -2.56 -7.37
N PHE A 92 -9.38 -3.19 -6.65
CA PHE A 92 -8.09 -2.58 -6.34
C PHE A 92 -7.25 -2.37 -7.61
N HIS A 93 -7.27 -3.33 -8.54
CA HIS A 93 -6.71 -3.18 -9.88
C HIS A 93 -7.30 -1.96 -10.61
N THR A 94 -8.61 -1.76 -10.54
CA THR A 94 -9.28 -0.63 -11.21
C THR A 94 -8.80 0.72 -10.66
N LEU A 95 -8.59 0.81 -9.35
CA LEU A 95 -7.98 1.99 -8.72
C LEU A 95 -6.54 2.21 -9.22
N MET A 96 -5.72 1.15 -9.29
CA MET A 96 -4.35 1.27 -9.81
C MET A 96 -4.29 1.78 -11.25
N ILE A 97 -5.14 1.25 -12.13
CA ILE A 97 -5.23 1.74 -13.51
C ILE A 97 -5.53 3.24 -13.52
N ASP A 98 -6.52 3.68 -12.74
CA ASP A 98 -6.93 5.08 -12.72
C ASP A 98 -5.81 6.00 -12.22
N LEU A 99 -5.08 5.59 -11.16
CA LEU A 99 -3.98 6.36 -10.58
C LEU A 99 -2.72 6.41 -11.45
N MET A 100 -2.47 5.39 -12.28
CA MET A 100 -1.35 5.39 -13.23
C MET A 100 -1.69 6.04 -14.57
N SER A 101 -2.97 6.32 -14.84
CA SER A 101 -3.42 6.89 -16.10
C SER A 101 -3.01 8.36 -16.27
N SER A 102 -2.95 8.83 -17.51
CA SER A 102 -2.70 10.25 -17.83
C SER A 102 -3.84 11.17 -17.35
N PHE A 103 -5.03 10.61 -17.18
CA PHE A 103 -6.20 11.24 -16.58
C PHE A 103 -6.83 10.29 -15.57
N SER A 104 -7.05 10.77 -14.35
CA SER A 104 -7.70 10.01 -13.28
C SER A 104 -9.12 10.54 -13.05
N LYS A 105 -10.06 9.61 -12.89
CA LYS A 105 -11.44 9.92 -12.51
C LYS A 105 -11.54 10.38 -11.06
N VAL A 106 -10.63 9.92 -10.18
CA VAL A 106 -10.65 10.25 -8.75
C VAL A 106 -9.76 11.44 -8.39
N LEU A 107 -8.60 11.60 -9.04
CA LEU A 107 -7.67 12.72 -8.85
C LEU A 107 -7.60 13.56 -10.14
N LYS A 108 -8.53 14.50 -10.26
CA LYS A 108 -8.73 15.30 -11.48
C LYS A 108 -7.57 16.25 -11.79
N GLU A 109 -6.81 16.65 -10.79
CA GLU A 109 -5.64 17.52 -10.92
C GLU A 109 -4.40 16.69 -11.23
N LYS A 110 -3.73 16.95 -12.35
CA LYS A 110 -2.50 16.24 -12.74
C LYS A 110 -1.44 16.31 -11.65
N ARG A 111 -1.29 17.48 -11.01
CA ARG A 111 -0.32 17.66 -9.91
C ARG A 111 -0.55 16.66 -8.78
N SER A 112 -1.80 16.39 -8.42
CA SER A 112 -2.16 15.45 -7.36
C SER A 112 -1.79 14.01 -7.72
N LEU A 113 -1.92 13.62 -8.99
CA LEU A 113 -1.44 12.33 -9.47
C LEU A 113 0.08 12.25 -9.44
N ASP A 114 0.77 13.31 -9.86
CA ASP A 114 2.23 13.35 -9.88
C ASP A 114 2.83 13.15 -8.47
N LEU A 115 2.19 13.69 -7.43
CA LEU A 115 2.62 13.52 -6.03
C LEU A 115 2.63 12.05 -5.55
N LEU A 116 1.87 11.16 -6.20
CA LEU A 116 1.89 9.72 -5.88
C LEU A 116 3.16 9.03 -6.34
N PHE A 117 3.93 9.65 -7.24
CA PHE A 117 5.13 9.09 -7.87
C PHE A 117 6.36 9.99 -7.72
N GLU A 118 6.30 11.01 -6.85
CA GLU A 118 7.39 11.96 -6.63
C GLU A 118 7.87 11.92 -5.17
N PRO A 119 9.18 12.04 -4.91
CA PRO A 119 9.72 12.19 -3.57
C PRO A 119 9.12 13.40 -2.84
N GLN A 120 8.64 13.19 -1.61
CA GLN A 120 8.05 14.25 -0.78
C GLN A 120 9.00 14.78 0.29
N PHE A 121 10.09 14.08 0.57
CA PHE A 121 11.16 14.58 1.44
C PHE A 121 12.29 15.20 0.62
N ALA A 122 12.76 16.36 1.07
CA ALA A 122 13.89 17.02 0.43
C ALA A 122 15.16 16.17 0.58
N PRO A 123 16.03 16.11 -0.45
CA PRO A 123 17.34 15.48 -0.33
C PRO A 123 18.13 16.06 0.85
N GLY A 124 18.71 15.18 1.67
CA GLY A 124 19.47 15.57 2.87
C GLY A 124 18.64 16.01 4.08
N SER A 125 17.32 15.95 4.02
CA SER A 125 16.46 16.25 5.18
C SER A 125 16.54 15.18 6.27
N LEU A 126 16.25 15.57 7.51
CA LEU A 126 16.18 14.66 8.65
C LEU A 126 15.09 13.60 8.47
N ALA A 127 13.95 13.95 7.88
CA ALA A 127 12.89 13.00 7.59
C ALA A 127 13.32 11.92 6.57
N LEU A 128 14.05 12.29 5.51
CA LEU A 128 14.57 11.31 4.56
C LEU A 128 15.62 10.41 5.21
N ALA A 129 16.51 10.97 6.03
CA ALA A 129 17.49 10.20 6.79
C ALA A 129 16.80 9.22 7.77
N ALA A 130 15.74 9.66 8.45
CA ALA A 130 14.94 8.83 9.33
C ALA A 130 14.26 7.68 8.59
N LEU A 131 13.62 7.94 7.45
CA LEU A 131 13.03 6.90 6.59
C LEU A 131 14.10 5.86 6.20
N LYS A 132 15.25 6.31 5.70
CA LYS A 132 16.34 5.43 5.27
C LYS A 132 16.97 4.62 6.41
N GLY A 133 16.83 5.09 7.65
CA GLY A 133 17.26 4.37 8.86
C GLY A 133 16.26 3.33 9.37
N ASP A 134 15.03 3.29 8.86
CA ASP A 134 13.95 2.40 9.33
C ASP A 134 13.59 1.31 8.31
N THR A 135 14.62 0.64 7.79
CA THR A 135 14.52 -0.44 6.80
C THR A 135 13.61 -1.59 7.20
N ALA A 136 13.50 -1.87 8.50
CA ALA A 136 12.64 -2.95 9.01
C ALA A 136 11.17 -2.77 8.63
N VAL A 137 10.70 -1.54 8.42
CA VAL A 137 9.31 -1.27 8.04
C VAL A 137 9.03 -1.62 6.57
N TYR A 138 10.04 -1.57 5.71
CA TYR A 138 9.86 -1.76 4.28
C TYR A 138 10.72 -2.85 3.64
N GLU A 139 11.42 -3.66 4.43
CA GLU A 139 12.22 -4.79 3.95
C GLU A 139 11.39 -5.75 3.08
N TYR A 140 10.16 -6.04 3.48
CA TYR A 140 9.26 -6.96 2.78
C TYR A 140 8.47 -6.33 1.64
N PRO A 141 7.78 -5.17 1.80
CA PRO A 141 7.07 -4.55 0.69
C PRO A 141 7.98 -4.10 -0.46
N ALA A 142 9.25 -3.78 -0.17
CA ALA A 142 10.21 -3.31 -1.15
C ALA A 142 11.32 -4.32 -1.46
N GLY A 143 11.31 -5.52 -0.86
CA GLY A 143 12.35 -6.53 -1.04
C GLY A 143 13.77 -5.98 -0.84
N ILE A 144 13.99 -5.25 0.25
CA ILE A 144 15.27 -4.61 0.58
C ILE A 144 15.90 -5.34 1.77
N PRO A 145 17.23 -5.59 1.78
CA PRO A 145 17.90 -6.13 2.96
C PRO A 145 17.71 -5.22 4.18
N ARG A 146 17.34 -5.80 5.32
CA ARG A 146 17.12 -5.06 6.57
C ARG A 146 18.34 -4.25 7.00
N ASP A 147 19.54 -4.76 6.77
CA ASP A 147 20.80 -4.15 7.17
C ASP A 147 21.41 -3.25 6.09
N MET A 148 20.68 -2.97 5.01
CA MET A 148 21.14 -2.08 3.96
C MET A 148 21.35 -0.66 4.52
N LEU A 149 22.57 -0.16 4.38
CA LEU A 149 22.90 1.22 4.72
C LEU A 149 22.57 2.14 3.54
N ASP A 150 21.89 3.24 3.83
CA ASP A 150 21.50 4.26 2.86
C ASP A 150 20.76 3.68 1.63
N PRO A 151 19.63 2.97 1.82
CA PRO A 151 18.87 2.42 0.70
C PRO A 151 18.45 3.55 -0.27
N PRO A 152 18.58 3.35 -1.59
CA PRO A 152 18.15 4.32 -2.60
C PRO A 152 16.62 4.34 -2.72
N VAL A 153 15.97 4.85 -1.67
CA VAL A 153 14.52 4.94 -1.54
C VAL A 153 14.09 6.35 -1.14
N TYR A 154 12.86 6.68 -1.52
CA TYR A 154 12.15 7.88 -1.10
C TYR A 154 10.72 7.51 -0.65
N TYR A 155 9.94 8.50 -0.22
CA TYR A 155 8.53 8.32 0.11
C TYR A 155 7.68 9.31 -0.69
N SER A 156 6.60 8.80 -1.29
CA SER A 156 5.62 9.57 -2.04
C SER A 156 4.37 9.85 -1.19
N MET A 157 3.33 10.45 -1.78
CA MET A 157 2.01 10.52 -1.15
C MET A 157 1.24 9.18 -1.17
N ALA A 158 1.79 8.12 -1.79
CA ALA A 158 1.17 6.79 -1.88
C ALA A 158 1.90 5.69 -1.09
N GLY A 159 3.23 5.71 -1.11
CA GLY A 159 4.07 4.65 -0.57
C GLY A 159 5.56 4.90 -0.82
N LEU A 160 6.38 3.86 -0.61
CA LEU A 160 7.82 3.91 -0.84
C LEU A 160 8.11 4.02 -2.34
N ILE A 161 9.07 4.85 -2.73
CA ILE A 161 9.62 4.88 -4.10
C ILE A 161 10.97 4.18 -4.07
N GLU A 162 11.16 3.18 -4.92
CA GLU A 162 12.45 2.54 -5.16
C GLU A 162 13.20 3.26 -6.30
N GLU A 163 14.45 3.66 -6.09
CA GLU A 163 15.27 4.39 -7.08
C GLU A 163 16.59 3.66 -7.44
N GLY A 164 16.80 2.45 -6.91
CA GLY A 164 17.98 1.63 -7.19
C GLY A 164 17.64 0.19 -7.52
N GLU A 165 18.65 -0.57 -7.96
CA GLU A 165 18.50 -2.00 -8.16
C GLU A 165 18.65 -2.74 -6.83
N PHE A 166 17.58 -3.42 -6.41
CA PHE A 166 17.59 -4.28 -5.23
C PHE A 166 17.61 -5.76 -5.63
N THR A 167 18.32 -6.56 -4.85
CA THR A 167 18.58 -7.96 -5.15
C THR A 167 17.43 -8.91 -4.82
N LEU A 168 16.44 -8.49 -4.02
CA LEU A 168 15.26 -9.31 -3.73
C LEU A 168 14.05 -8.88 -4.55
N SER A 169 13.77 -7.56 -4.62
CA SER A 169 12.59 -7.06 -5.34
C SER A 169 12.78 -7.05 -6.86
N HIS A 170 14.00 -6.71 -7.32
CA HIS A 170 14.28 -6.42 -8.73
C HIS A 170 13.29 -5.42 -9.36
N MET A 171 12.64 -4.57 -8.56
CA MET A 171 11.74 -3.57 -9.10
C MET A 171 12.55 -2.54 -9.89
N PRO A 172 12.04 -2.08 -11.04
CA PRO A 172 12.68 -0.98 -11.75
C PRO A 172 12.63 0.32 -10.92
N ALA A 173 13.66 1.16 -11.06
CA ALA A 173 13.68 2.49 -10.46
C ALA A 173 12.46 3.33 -10.88
N GLY A 174 11.88 4.06 -9.93
CA GLY A 174 10.62 4.79 -10.05
C GLY A 174 9.37 3.97 -9.68
N THR A 175 9.53 2.73 -9.21
CA THR A 175 8.40 1.91 -8.72
C THR A 175 7.93 2.42 -7.37
N VAL A 176 6.61 2.58 -7.22
CA VAL A 176 5.96 2.88 -5.93
C VAL A 176 5.37 1.61 -5.36
N THR A 177 5.71 1.25 -4.13
CA THR A 177 5.29 0.00 -3.49
C THR A 177 4.91 0.18 -2.02
N TRP A 178 4.06 -0.70 -1.52
CA TRP A 178 3.80 -0.88 -0.09
C TRP A 178 3.18 -2.26 0.20
N ASN A 179 2.98 -2.59 1.48
CA ASN A 179 2.26 -3.77 1.92
C ASN A 179 1.00 -3.42 2.72
N GLY A 180 0.24 -4.44 3.05
CA GLY A 180 -0.89 -4.39 3.95
C GLY A 180 -1.06 -5.71 4.66
N PHE A 181 -1.54 -5.66 5.89
CA PHE A 181 -2.04 -6.84 6.57
C PHE A 181 -3.28 -7.39 5.81
N PRO A 182 -3.45 -8.71 5.63
CA PRO A 182 -2.60 -9.81 6.12
C PRO A 182 -1.76 -10.44 4.99
N ASN A 183 -0.62 -9.84 4.63
CA ASN A 183 0.19 -10.19 3.44
C ASN A 183 -0.48 -9.86 2.10
N VAL A 184 -0.77 -8.58 1.93
CA VAL A 184 -0.99 -7.93 0.65
C VAL A 184 0.25 -7.12 0.31
N ILE A 185 0.78 -7.24 -0.90
CA ILE A 185 1.88 -6.42 -1.41
C ILE A 185 1.43 -5.88 -2.76
N TRP A 186 1.69 -4.61 -3.02
CA TRP A 186 1.36 -3.99 -4.29
C TRP A 186 2.47 -3.09 -4.78
N ALA A 187 2.59 -3.00 -6.11
CA ALA A 187 3.54 -2.12 -6.76
C ALA A 187 2.89 -1.42 -7.97
N MET A 188 3.30 -0.19 -8.25
CA MET A 188 2.87 0.62 -9.39
C MET A 188 4.08 1.27 -10.05
N HIS A 189 4.22 1.10 -11.35
CA HIS A 189 5.24 1.78 -12.15
C HIS A 189 4.58 2.56 -13.30
N ARG A 190 4.31 3.85 -13.06
CA ARG A 190 3.55 4.70 -13.98
C ARG A 190 4.14 4.75 -15.38
N ALA A 191 5.45 4.95 -15.54
CA ALA A 191 6.06 5.09 -16.86
C ALA A 191 6.04 3.78 -17.69
N LYS A 192 5.99 2.62 -17.04
CA LYS A 192 5.83 1.30 -17.67
C LYS A 192 4.36 0.89 -17.84
N GLY A 193 3.43 1.64 -17.22
CA GLY A 193 2.01 1.33 -17.24
C GLY A 193 1.64 0.01 -16.55
N LEU A 194 2.48 -0.45 -15.61
CA LEU A 194 2.35 -1.76 -14.98
C LEU A 194 2.13 -1.62 -13.48
N GLY A 195 1.05 -2.24 -13.00
CA GLY A 195 0.70 -2.34 -11.58
C GLY A 195 0.45 -3.79 -11.21
N MET A 196 0.80 -4.16 -9.98
CA MET A 196 0.75 -5.53 -9.50
C MET A 196 0.21 -5.59 -8.09
N ILE A 197 -0.54 -6.65 -7.81
CA ILE A 197 -1.07 -6.96 -6.49
C ILE A 197 -0.80 -8.44 -6.23
N PHE A 198 -0.14 -8.73 -5.13
CA PHE A 198 -0.13 -10.04 -4.50
C PHE A 198 -0.97 -9.93 -3.23
N ALA A 199 -2.02 -10.74 -3.08
CA ALA A 199 -2.91 -10.65 -1.93
C ALA A 199 -3.23 -12.03 -1.38
N THR A 200 -3.06 -12.19 -0.08
CA THR A 200 -3.46 -13.39 0.65
C THR A 200 -4.35 -13.03 1.84
N GLN A 201 -4.82 -14.05 2.57
CA GLN A 201 -5.46 -13.90 3.87
C GLN A 201 -4.63 -14.58 4.96
N LEU A 202 -3.30 -14.38 4.93
CA LEU A 202 -2.34 -15.10 5.76
C LEU A 202 -1.73 -14.20 6.83
N GLU A 203 -1.69 -14.68 8.05
CA GLU A 203 -1.00 -14.06 9.18
C GLU A 203 0.21 -14.88 9.62
N PRO A 204 1.22 -14.28 10.29
CA PRO A 204 1.35 -12.84 10.58
C PRO A 204 1.62 -12.03 9.31
N VAL A 205 1.47 -10.69 9.37
CA VAL A 205 1.96 -9.82 8.28
C VAL A 205 3.45 -10.09 8.07
N ASP A 206 3.87 -9.98 6.82
CA ASP A 206 5.23 -10.26 6.40
C ASP A 206 5.66 -11.72 6.65
N ASP A 207 4.76 -12.67 6.38
CA ASP A 207 5.08 -14.09 6.33
C ASP A 207 6.15 -14.33 5.27
N GLY A 208 7.35 -14.75 5.68
CA GLY A 208 8.51 -14.84 4.79
C GLY A 208 8.27 -15.66 3.52
N LYS A 209 7.48 -16.74 3.58
CA LYS A 209 7.11 -17.53 2.40
C LYS A 209 6.17 -16.77 1.47
N ALA A 210 5.19 -16.06 2.01
CA ALA A 210 4.29 -15.24 1.20
C ALA A 210 5.05 -14.11 0.51
N VAL A 211 5.97 -13.45 1.22
CA VAL A 211 6.80 -12.38 0.64
C VAL A 211 7.74 -12.93 -0.44
N GLU A 212 8.41 -14.07 -0.20
CA GLU A 212 9.27 -14.72 -1.20
C GLU A 212 8.50 -15.02 -2.50
N ILE A 213 7.30 -15.59 -2.38
CA ILE A 213 6.43 -15.86 -3.53
C ILE A 213 6.04 -14.55 -4.23
N ALA A 214 5.64 -13.52 -3.48
CA ALA A 214 5.27 -12.23 -4.05
C ALA A 214 6.43 -11.60 -4.83
N MET A 215 7.64 -11.57 -4.26
CA MET A 215 8.83 -11.02 -4.91
C MET A 215 9.18 -11.79 -6.18
N ASN A 216 9.13 -13.13 -6.16
CA ASN A 216 9.36 -13.95 -7.36
C ASN A 216 8.33 -13.66 -8.46
N ILE A 217 7.04 -13.55 -8.12
CA ILE A 217 5.99 -13.21 -9.09
C ILE A 217 6.23 -11.82 -9.68
N PHE A 218 6.56 -10.84 -8.84
CA PHE A 218 6.77 -9.46 -9.28
C PHE A 218 8.01 -9.36 -10.17
N GLN A 219 9.12 -9.99 -9.79
CA GLN A 219 10.33 -10.07 -10.60
C GLN A 219 10.06 -10.65 -11.98
N GLU A 220 9.33 -11.78 -12.06
CA GLU A 220 8.97 -12.38 -13.34
C GLU A 220 8.04 -11.48 -14.17
N ALA A 221 7.07 -10.83 -13.53
CA ALA A 221 6.20 -9.89 -14.22
C ALA A 221 6.97 -8.67 -14.78
N TRP A 222 7.92 -8.12 -14.03
CA TRP A 222 8.80 -7.06 -14.53
C TRP A 222 9.62 -7.52 -15.73
N ARG A 223 10.09 -8.77 -15.77
CA ARG A 223 10.84 -9.28 -16.92
C ARG A 223 9.98 -9.47 -18.17
N ASN A 224 8.72 -9.84 -18.01
CA ASN A 224 7.88 -10.29 -19.12
C ASN A 224 6.90 -9.23 -19.66
N PHE A 225 6.59 -8.20 -18.87
CA PHE A 225 5.56 -7.20 -19.21
C PHE A 225 6.08 -5.75 -19.25
N SER A 226 7.40 -5.53 -19.24
CA SER A 226 7.98 -4.19 -19.06
C SER A 226 8.90 -3.69 -20.17
#